data_AF-A0A1L8CPB2-F1
#
_entry.id   AF-A0A1L8CPB2-F1
#
_cell.length_a   1.000
_cell.length_b   1.000
_cell.length_c   1.000
_cell.angle_alpha   90.00
_cell.angle_beta   90.00
_cell.angle_gamma   90.00
#
_symmetry.space_group_name_H-M   'P 1'
#
loop_
_entity.id
_entity.type
_entity.pdbx_description
1 polymer ?
#
loop_
_entity_poly.entity_id
_entity_poly.type
_entity_poly.pdbx_seq_one_letter_code
_entity_poly.pdbx_strand_id
1 'polypeptide(L)'
;MKSNIRLIIGLVLLLTGIGGLLTLRSNPMSMDDMGMMQGGMGMMGQGAMKEMMKRMMEDQLPPGIDEADLPEPKSQGAQLLTRYCVQCHDLPPPVLHNSTEWPKVLARMERRMEMMARMGSILNPTKQELTSILNYLQQHAANVTE
;
A
#
# COMPACT_ATOMS: atom_id res chain seq x y z
N MET A 1 -3.47 -3.17 84.13
CA MET A 1 -3.79 -4.40 83.36
C MET A 1 -3.40 -4.21 81.90
N LYS A 2 -2.15 -4.55 81.55
CA LYS A 2 -1.51 -4.28 80.24
C LYS A 2 -1.83 -5.33 79.14
N SER A 3 -2.66 -6.34 79.45
CA SER A 3 -2.92 -7.49 78.56
C SER A 3 -3.94 -7.21 77.46
N ASN A 4 -4.84 -6.24 77.68
CA ASN A 4 -6.01 -6.05 76.81
C ASN A 4 -5.69 -5.20 75.57
N ILE A 5 -4.66 -4.35 75.63
CA ILE A 5 -4.21 -3.51 74.51
C ILE A 5 -3.48 -4.34 73.44
N ARG A 6 -2.73 -5.38 73.84
CA ARG A 6 -2.00 -6.24 72.89
C ARG A 6 -2.92 -7.13 72.07
N LEU A 7 -4.03 -7.58 72.67
CA LEU A 7 -5.07 -8.37 71.99
C LEU A 7 -5.84 -7.55 70.95
N ILE A 8 -6.14 -6.27 71.24
CA ILE A 8 -6.86 -5.40 70.31
C ILE A 8 -5.98 -5.05 69.09
N ILE A 9 -4.69 -4.74 69.29
CA ILE A 9 -3.76 -4.42 68.19
C ILE A 9 -3.52 -5.65 67.29
N GLY A 10 -3.40 -6.85 67.88
CA GLY A 10 -3.25 -8.09 67.12
C GLY A 10 -4.48 -8.44 66.26
N LEU A 11 -5.69 -8.13 66.74
CA LEU A 11 -6.93 -8.39 66.01
C LEU A 11 -7.17 -7.38 64.87
N VAL A 12 -6.77 -6.11 65.06
CA VAL A 12 -6.87 -5.07 64.02
C VAL A 12 -5.89 -5.34 62.87
N LEU A 13 -4.65 -5.78 63.16
CA LEU A 13 -3.67 -6.11 62.12
C LEU A 13 -4.03 -7.37 61.32
N LEU A 14 -4.71 -8.34 61.93
CA LEU A 14 -5.21 -9.54 61.25
C LEU A 14 -6.41 -9.25 60.34
N LEU A 15 -7.24 -8.26 60.68
CA LEU A 15 -8.39 -7.83 59.86
C LEU A 15 -7.99 -6.90 58.70
N THR A 16 -6.93 -6.10 58.85
CA THR A 16 -6.41 -5.28 57.74
C THR A 16 -5.49 -6.05 56.78
N GLY A 17 -5.05 -7.25 57.15
CA GLY A 17 -4.11 -8.07 56.37
C GLY A 17 -4.73 -8.99 55.31
N ILE A 18 -6.06 -9.14 55.25
CA ILE A 18 -6.74 -10.12 54.37
C ILE A 18 -7.55 -9.47 53.23
N GLY A 19 -7.76 -8.15 53.21
CA GLY A 19 -8.56 -7.48 52.17
C GLY A 19 -7.80 -6.61 51.16
N GLY A 20 -6.51 -6.37 51.37
CA GLY A 20 -5.70 -5.45 50.55
C GLY A 20 -5.23 -6.01 49.20
N LEU A 21 -5.74 -7.16 48.75
CA LEU A 21 -5.28 -7.87 47.55
C LEU A 21 -6.28 -7.84 46.38
N LEU A 22 -7.40 -7.10 46.47
CA LEU A 22 -8.42 -7.08 45.41
C LEU A 22 -8.94 -5.67 45.06
N THR A 23 -8.04 -4.71 44.84
CA THR A 23 -8.41 -3.45 44.15
C THR A 23 -7.54 -3.13 42.94
N LEU A 24 -6.83 -4.11 42.36
CA LEU A 24 -6.57 -4.07 40.92
C LEU A 24 -7.86 -4.48 40.22
N ARG A 25 -8.81 -3.54 40.19
CA ARG A 25 -9.85 -3.55 39.16
C ARG A 25 -9.10 -3.23 37.87
N SER A 26 -8.46 -4.25 37.30
CA SER A 26 -8.18 -4.27 35.88
C SER A 26 -9.54 -4.03 35.23
N ASN A 27 -9.79 -2.80 34.77
CA ASN A 27 -10.84 -2.60 33.78
C ASN A 27 -10.51 -3.62 32.69
N PRO A 28 -11.35 -4.63 32.43
CA PRO A 28 -11.20 -5.36 31.19
C PRO A 28 -11.36 -4.30 30.13
N MET A 29 -10.30 -4.07 29.34
CA MET A 29 -10.39 -3.33 28.09
C MET A 29 -11.60 -3.94 27.38
N SER A 30 -12.69 -3.18 27.24
CA SER A 30 -13.92 -3.77 26.73
C SER A 30 -13.64 -4.25 25.30
N MET A 31 -14.26 -5.35 24.88
CA MET A 31 -14.11 -5.81 23.50
C MET A 31 -14.54 -4.75 22.49
N ASP A 32 -15.36 -3.78 22.92
CA ASP A 32 -15.81 -2.64 22.10
C ASP A 32 -14.66 -1.65 21.82
N ASP A 33 -13.75 -1.43 22.79
CA ASP A 33 -12.57 -0.56 22.62
C ASP A 33 -11.52 -1.19 21.69
N MET A 34 -11.36 -2.52 21.70
CA MET A 34 -10.48 -3.21 20.74
C MET A 34 -11.07 -3.26 19.31
N GLY A 35 -12.39 -3.17 19.15
CA GLY A 35 -13.05 -3.07 17.85
C GLY A 35 -12.79 -1.74 17.13
N MET A 36 -12.67 -0.65 17.88
CA MET A 36 -12.44 0.70 17.34
C MET A 36 -11.03 0.86 16.72
N MET A 37 -10.02 0.14 17.21
CA MET A 37 -8.66 0.19 16.65
C MET A 37 -8.49 -0.67 15.39
N GLN A 38 -9.33 -1.69 15.22
CA GLN A 38 -9.27 -2.59 14.06
C GLN A 38 -10.09 -2.08 12.86
N GLY A 39 -11.07 -1.19 13.11
CA GLY A 39 -11.94 -0.62 12.07
C GLY A 39 -11.29 0.46 11.19
N GLY A 40 -10.13 0.99 11.57
CA GLY A 40 -9.50 2.12 10.87
C GLY A 40 -8.74 1.79 9.59
N MET A 41 -8.30 0.53 9.40
CA MET A 41 -7.51 0.13 8.23
C MET A 41 -8.34 -0.45 7.07
N GLY A 42 -9.64 -0.67 7.25
CA GLY A 42 -10.50 -1.37 6.29
C GLY A 42 -11.28 -0.49 5.29
N MET A 43 -11.16 0.85 5.39
CA MET A 43 -12.02 1.80 4.65
C MET A 43 -11.29 2.57 3.53
N MET A 44 -10.05 2.21 3.20
CA MET A 44 -9.33 2.83 2.08
C MET A 44 -9.74 2.12 0.79
N GLY A 45 -10.68 2.70 0.03
CA GLY A 45 -11.02 2.20 -1.31
C GLY A 45 -9.77 2.11 -2.20
N GLN A 46 -9.75 1.20 -3.19
CA GLN A 46 -8.59 0.99 -4.07
C GLN A 46 -8.00 2.29 -4.64
N GLY A 47 -8.84 3.27 -4.97
CA GLY A 47 -8.41 4.61 -5.41
C GLY A 47 -7.63 5.39 -4.33
N ALA A 48 -8.05 5.32 -3.06
CA ALA A 48 -7.35 5.98 -1.95
C ALA A 48 -5.98 5.35 -1.67
N MET A 49 -5.85 4.03 -1.84
CA MET A 49 -4.56 3.34 -1.72
C MET A 49 -3.61 3.73 -2.86
N LYS A 50 -4.10 3.81 -4.10
CA LYS A 50 -3.32 4.30 -5.26
C LYS A 50 -2.80 5.72 -5.02
N GLU A 51 -3.67 6.65 -4.60
CA GLU A 51 -3.28 8.04 -4.32
C GLU A 51 -2.28 8.17 -3.17
N MET A 52 -2.44 7.35 -2.13
CA MET A 52 -1.48 7.31 -1.02
C MET A 52 -0.11 6.79 -1.47
N MET A 53 -0.07 5.68 -2.24
CA MET A 53 1.18 5.12 -2.76
C MET A 53 1.86 6.09 -3.74
N LYS A 54 1.08 6.79 -4.57
CA LYS A 54 1.57 7.83 -5.47
C LYS A 54 2.30 8.93 -4.70
N ARG A 55 1.69 9.52 -3.67
CA ARG A 55 2.34 10.57 -2.84
C ARG A 55 3.57 10.08 -2.10
N MET A 56 3.56 8.83 -1.61
CA MET A 56 4.72 8.27 -0.91
C MET A 56 5.91 8.02 -1.86
N MET A 57 5.63 7.73 -3.14
CA MET A 57 6.64 7.37 -4.14
C MET A 57 6.86 8.47 -5.18
N GLU A 58 6.28 9.66 -5.02
CA GLU A 58 6.23 10.71 -6.04
C GLU A 58 7.63 11.10 -6.53
N ASP A 59 8.57 11.30 -5.60
CA ASP A 59 9.98 11.61 -5.91
C ASP A 59 10.73 10.47 -6.64
N GLN A 60 10.19 9.25 -6.63
CA GLN A 60 10.79 8.07 -7.26
C GLN A 60 10.13 7.66 -8.58
N LEU A 61 9.00 8.28 -8.94
CA LEU A 61 8.25 7.94 -10.14
C LEU A 61 8.58 8.90 -11.29
N PRO A 62 8.68 8.41 -12.53
CA PRO A 62 8.87 9.29 -13.68
C PRO A 62 7.62 10.16 -13.89
N PRO A 63 7.77 11.33 -14.55
CA PRO A 63 6.62 12.13 -14.97
C PRO A 63 5.73 11.31 -15.89
N GLY A 64 4.42 11.45 -15.71
CA GLY A 64 3.41 10.79 -16.54
C GLY A 64 2.60 11.75 -17.38
N ILE A 65 1.73 11.18 -18.22
CA ILE A 65 0.75 11.88 -19.05
C ILE A 65 -0.64 11.24 -18.90
N ASP A 66 -1.67 11.96 -19.33
CA ASP A 66 -3.03 11.43 -19.40
C ASP A 66 -3.25 10.57 -20.65
N GLU A 67 -4.23 9.67 -20.60
CA GLU A 67 -4.56 8.75 -21.70
C GLU A 67 -4.90 9.48 -23.01
N ALA A 68 -5.51 10.66 -22.92
CA ALA A 68 -5.91 11.47 -24.07
C ALA A 68 -4.72 12.11 -24.78
N ASP A 69 -3.59 12.27 -24.08
CA ASP A 69 -2.37 12.89 -24.59
C ASP A 69 -1.41 11.87 -25.22
N LEU A 70 -1.75 10.58 -25.16
CA LEU A 70 -1.00 9.54 -25.86
C LEU A 70 -1.07 9.74 -27.38
N PRO A 71 0.04 9.56 -28.11
CA PRO A 71 0.01 9.46 -29.57
C PRO A 71 -0.94 8.33 -30.02
N GLU A 72 -1.83 8.61 -30.98
CA GLU A 72 -2.79 7.62 -31.46
C GLU A 72 -3.53 6.88 -30.31
N PRO A 73 -4.28 7.60 -29.45
CA PRO A 73 -4.80 7.04 -28.19
C PRO A 73 -5.82 5.92 -28.40
N LYS A 74 -6.37 5.80 -29.61
CA LYS A 74 -7.30 4.73 -30.00
C LYS A 74 -6.59 3.50 -30.60
N SER A 75 -5.28 3.52 -30.80
CA SER A 75 -4.51 2.37 -31.28
C SER A 75 -4.55 1.23 -30.26
N GLN A 76 -4.33 0.00 -30.72
CA GLN A 76 -4.27 -1.15 -29.83
C GLN A 76 -3.16 -1.01 -28.78
N GLY A 77 -1.99 -0.50 -29.17
CA GLY A 77 -0.85 -0.29 -28.27
C GLY A 77 -1.14 0.72 -27.16
N ALA A 78 -1.74 1.87 -27.51
CA ALA A 78 -2.15 2.88 -26.53
C ALA A 78 -3.18 2.32 -25.54
N GLN A 79 -4.21 1.61 -26.02
CA GLN A 79 -5.23 1.03 -25.14
C GLN A 79 -4.66 -0.03 -24.18
N LEU A 80 -3.69 -0.84 -24.65
CA LEU A 80 -2.99 -1.80 -23.80
C LEU A 80 -2.09 -1.09 -22.77
N LEU A 81 -1.38 -0.03 -23.18
CA LEU A 81 -0.57 0.79 -22.28
C LEU A 81 -1.45 1.38 -21.17
N THR A 82 -2.59 1.99 -21.53
CA THR A 82 -3.62 2.46 -20.59
C THR A 82 -4.10 1.37 -19.66
N ARG A 83 -4.48 0.20 -20.18
CA ARG A 83 -5.00 -0.90 -19.35
C ARG A 83 -4.02 -1.35 -18.27
N TYR A 84 -2.74 -1.46 -18.61
CA TYR A 84 -1.76 -2.15 -17.77
C TYR A 84 -0.86 -1.21 -16.99
N CYS A 85 -0.40 -0.11 -17.59
CA CYS A 85 0.64 0.74 -17.03
C CYS A 85 0.11 1.78 -16.04
N VAL A 86 -1.19 2.08 -16.04
CA VAL A 86 -1.83 3.00 -15.07
C VAL A 86 -2.17 2.38 -13.72
N GLN A 87 -1.95 1.07 -13.57
CA GLN A 87 -2.35 0.32 -12.38
C GLN A 87 -1.56 0.74 -11.14
N CYS A 88 -0.34 1.27 -11.32
CA CYS A 88 0.56 1.63 -10.22
C CYS A 88 0.87 3.13 -10.14
N HIS A 89 1.05 3.79 -11.29
CA HIS A 89 1.39 5.22 -11.41
C HIS A 89 0.86 5.75 -12.76
N ASP A 90 1.14 7.01 -13.08
CA ASP A 90 0.67 7.63 -14.34
C ASP A 90 1.37 7.03 -15.57
N LEU A 91 0.80 7.25 -16.76
CA LEU A 91 1.32 6.67 -18.01
C LEU A 91 2.69 7.24 -18.37
N PRO A 92 3.66 6.41 -18.76
CA PRO A 92 4.92 6.92 -19.27
C PRO A 92 4.71 7.54 -20.67
N PRO A 93 5.09 8.82 -20.91
CA PRO A 93 5.09 9.35 -22.25
C PRO A 93 6.06 8.56 -23.15
N PRO A 94 5.67 8.12 -24.36
CA PRO A 94 6.56 7.36 -25.25
C PRO A 94 7.87 8.08 -25.58
N VAL A 95 7.87 9.42 -25.58
CA VAL A 95 9.05 10.25 -25.81
C VAL A 95 10.02 10.32 -24.61
N LEU A 96 9.72 9.68 -23.48
CA LEU A 96 10.60 9.69 -22.30
C LEU A 96 11.91 8.91 -22.53
N HIS A 97 11.89 7.95 -23.44
CA HIS A 97 13.03 7.13 -23.81
C HIS A 97 13.16 7.03 -25.33
N ASN A 98 14.36 6.74 -25.82
CA ASN A 98 14.54 6.39 -27.23
C ASN A 98 14.11 4.94 -27.51
N SER A 99 13.93 4.60 -28.78
CA SER A 99 13.42 3.29 -29.21
C SER A 99 14.28 2.11 -28.71
N THR A 100 15.60 2.29 -28.58
CA THR A 100 16.50 1.22 -28.13
C THR A 100 16.52 1.03 -26.61
N GLU A 101 16.08 2.03 -25.84
CA GLU A 101 15.98 1.99 -24.38
C GLU A 101 14.69 1.33 -23.88
N TRP A 102 13.58 1.50 -24.61
CA TRP A 102 12.26 0.99 -24.23
C TRP A 102 12.22 -0.51 -23.88
N PRO A 103 12.90 -1.42 -24.61
CA PRO A 103 12.94 -2.84 -24.24
C PRO A 103 13.42 -3.08 -22.80
N LYS A 104 14.45 -2.36 -22.35
CA LYS A 104 15.01 -2.50 -21.00
C LYS A 104 14.04 -1.96 -19.94
N VAL A 105 13.35 -0.87 -20.24
CA VAL A 105 12.36 -0.25 -19.34
C VAL A 105 11.14 -1.15 -19.19
N LEU A 106 10.57 -1.63 -20.30
CA LEU A 106 9.39 -2.49 -20.27
C LEU A 106 9.70 -3.82 -19.56
N ALA A 107 10.86 -4.44 -19.82
CA ALA A 107 11.26 -5.66 -19.11
C ALA A 107 11.41 -5.46 -17.59
N ARG A 108 11.81 -4.26 -17.15
CA ARG A 108 11.85 -3.92 -15.71
C ARG A 108 10.44 -3.83 -15.12
N MET A 109 9.50 -3.23 -15.85
CA MET A 109 8.11 -3.09 -15.41
C MET A 109 7.38 -4.43 -15.43
N GLU A 110 7.57 -5.24 -16.47
CA GLU A 110 7.02 -6.60 -16.55
C GLU A 110 7.38 -7.43 -15.31
N ARG A 111 8.65 -7.48 -14.90
CA ARG A 111 9.05 -8.22 -13.69
C ARG A 111 8.37 -7.72 -12.42
N ARG A 112 8.16 -6.40 -12.30
CA ARG A 112 7.44 -5.82 -11.17
C ARG A 112 5.95 -6.17 -11.24
N MET A 113 5.37 -6.12 -12.42
CA MET A 113 3.97 -6.47 -12.65
C MET A 113 3.71 -7.94 -12.33
N GLU A 114 4.57 -8.85 -12.77
CA GLU A 114 4.49 -10.27 -12.47
C GLU A 114 4.52 -10.53 -10.95
N MET A 115 5.39 -9.83 -10.22
CA MET A 115 5.46 -9.92 -8.76
C MET A 115 4.17 -9.43 -8.10
N MET A 116 3.64 -8.27 -8.51
CA MET A 116 2.42 -7.68 -7.95
C MET A 116 1.16 -8.50 -8.31
N ALA A 117 1.12 -9.07 -9.52
CA ALA A 117 0.03 -9.93 -9.97
C ALA A 117 -0.03 -11.24 -9.15
N ARG A 118 1.12 -11.82 -8.79
CA ARG A 118 1.19 -12.99 -7.90
C ARG A 118 0.66 -12.71 -6.49
N MET A 119 0.72 -11.46 -6.04
CA MET A 119 0.11 -11.00 -4.79
C MET A 119 -1.37 -10.64 -4.95
N GLY A 120 -1.96 -10.86 -6.13
CA GLY A 120 -3.38 -10.60 -6.41
C GLY A 120 -3.75 -9.12 -6.54
N SER A 121 -2.77 -8.23 -6.71
CA SER A 121 -2.99 -6.78 -6.64
C SER A 121 -3.26 -6.11 -7.99
N ILE A 122 -2.85 -6.72 -9.11
CA ILE A 122 -2.96 -6.13 -10.46
C ILE A 122 -3.11 -7.19 -11.55
N LEU A 123 -3.48 -6.77 -12.76
CA LEU A 123 -3.46 -7.57 -13.99
C LEU A 123 -2.05 -7.66 -14.58
N ASN A 124 -1.73 -8.79 -15.20
CA ASN A 124 -0.48 -8.99 -15.95
C ASN A 124 -0.78 -9.18 -17.45
N PRO A 125 -0.06 -8.52 -18.37
CA PRO A 125 -0.30 -8.68 -19.80
C PRO A 125 0.24 -10.03 -20.29
N THR A 126 -0.36 -10.55 -21.37
CA THR A 126 0.20 -11.68 -22.12
C THR A 126 1.47 -11.27 -22.87
N LYS A 127 2.28 -12.25 -23.31
CA LYS A 127 3.47 -11.97 -24.13
C LYS A 127 3.13 -11.25 -25.43
N GLN A 128 2.00 -11.54 -26.05
CA GLN A 128 1.55 -10.85 -27.27
C GLN A 128 1.18 -9.39 -26.99
N GLU A 129 0.46 -9.12 -25.91
CA GLU A 129 0.12 -7.74 -25.50
C GLU A 129 1.37 -6.94 -25.13
N LEU A 130 2.35 -7.55 -24.44
CA LEU A 130 3.65 -6.91 -24.17
C LEU A 130 4.39 -6.52 -25.44
N THR A 131 4.38 -7.37 -26.47
CA THR A 131 4.96 -7.04 -27.78
C THR A 131 4.22 -5.85 -28.41
N SER A 132 2.89 -5.82 -28.36
CA SER A 132 2.11 -4.67 -28.86
C SER A 132 2.42 -3.37 -28.11
N ILE A 133 2.57 -3.43 -26.78
CA ILE A 133 2.98 -2.30 -25.95
C ILE A 133 4.39 -1.83 -26.33
N LEU A 134 5.33 -2.76 -26.48
CA LEU A 134 6.71 -2.43 -26.85
C LEU A 134 6.78 -1.74 -28.21
N ASN A 135 6.11 -2.32 -29.22
CA ASN A 135 6.08 -1.76 -30.57
C ASN A 135 5.53 -0.33 -30.55
N TYR A 136 4.46 -0.09 -29.81
CA TYR A 136 3.86 1.24 -29.66
C TYR A 136 4.83 2.24 -29.01
N LEU A 137 5.46 1.86 -27.89
CA LEU A 137 6.45 2.71 -27.21
C LEU A 137 7.64 3.04 -28.12
N GLN A 138 8.12 2.06 -28.90
CA GLN A 138 9.23 2.23 -29.83
C GLN A 138 8.88 3.08 -31.06
N GLN A 139 7.66 2.93 -31.59
CA GLN A 139 7.16 3.70 -32.74
C GLN A 139 7.01 5.19 -32.42
N HIS A 140 6.64 5.53 -31.18
CA HIS A 140 6.44 6.91 -30.73
C HIS A 140 7.55 7.40 -29.79
N ALA A 141 8.70 6.71 -29.79
CA ALA A 141 9.85 7.04 -28.95
C ALA A 141 10.45 8.41 -29.28
N ALA A 142 11.31 8.91 -28.39
CA ALA A 142 12.15 10.06 -28.72
C ALA A 142 13.01 9.76 -29.95
N ASN A 143 13.06 10.70 -30.88
CA ASN A 143 14.03 10.67 -31.97
C ASN A 143 15.42 10.86 -31.38
N VAL A 144 16.36 9.97 -31.72
CA VAL A 144 17.77 10.21 -31.43
C VAL A 144 18.26 11.19 -32.50
N THR A 145 18.43 12.45 -32.13
CA THR A 145 19.17 13.39 -32.97
C THR A 145 20.66 13.05 -32.81
N GLU A 146 21.28 12.50 -33.85
CA GLU A 146 22.74 12.34 -33.95
C GLU A 146 23.47 13.68 -34.07
#